data_AF-A0A531KKG7-F1
#
_entry.id   AF-A0A531KKG7-F1
#
_cell.length_a   1.000
_cell.length_b   1.000
_cell.length_c   1.000
_cell.angle_alpha   90.00
_cell.angle_beta   90.00
_cell.angle_gamma   90.00
#
_symmetry.space_group_name_H-M   'P 1'
#
loop_
_entity.id
_entity.type
_entity.pdbx_description
1 polymer ?
#
loop_
_entity_poly.entity_id
_entity_poly.type
_entity_poly.pdbx_seq_one_letter_code
_entity_poly.pdbx_strand_id
1 'polypeptide(L)'
;MFASYRPILSLLRGTAFLLAATGLHGLLLPLRGQLEGFSTASLGLMGTAWAGGFVTGCFFAPRLVRRAGHVRAFGAFAASGAIVALLTGLIIDEYVWIL
;
A
#
# COMPACT_ATOMS: atom_id res chain seq x y z
N MET A 1 -22.85 16.88 -21.49
CA MET A 1 -23.22 15.95 -20.40
C MET A 1 -22.13 14.92 -20.09
N PHE A 2 -21.56 14.21 -21.08
CA PHE A 2 -20.51 13.19 -20.85
C PHE A 2 -19.19 13.70 -20.23
N ALA A 3 -18.85 14.98 -20.41
CA ALA A 3 -17.63 15.57 -19.86
C ALA A 3 -17.57 15.56 -18.33
N SER A 4 -18.72 15.58 -17.62
CA SER A 4 -18.77 15.57 -16.15
C SER A 4 -18.35 14.23 -15.52
N TYR A 5 -18.37 13.11 -16.27
CA TYR A 5 -17.98 11.80 -15.74
C TYR A 5 -16.48 11.55 -15.79
N ARG A 6 -15.73 12.32 -16.58
CA ARG A 6 -14.27 12.18 -16.73
C ARG A 6 -13.51 12.15 -15.38
N PRO A 7 -13.72 13.08 -14.43
CA PRO A 7 -13.00 13.07 -13.16
C PRO A 7 -13.35 11.85 -12.29
N ILE A 8 -14.62 11.42 -12.30
CA ILE A 8 -15.08 10.25 -11.54
C ILE A 8 -14.42 8.98 -12.09
N LEU A 9 -14.43 8.81 -13.41
CA LEU A 9 -13.79 7.68 -14.07
C LEU A 9 -12.28 7.64 -13.82
N SER A 10 -11.62 8.81 -13.79
CA SER A 10 -10.20 8.88 -13.46
C SER A 10 -9.93 8.42 -12.02
N LEU A 11 -10.76 8.85 -11.06
CA LEU A 11 -10.62 8.46 -9.66
C LEU A 11 -10.89 6.96 -9.49
N LEU A 12 -12.01 6.45 -10.03
CA LEU A 12 -12.39 5.05 -9.91
C LEU A 12 -11.35 4.11 -10.53
N ARG A 13 -10.79 4.47 -11.70
CA ARG A 13 -9.70 3.69 -12.30
C ARG A 13 -8.46 3.67 -11.40
N GLY A 14 -8.06 4.82 -10.87
CA GLY A 14 -6.93 4.89 -9.93
C GLY A 14 -7.15 4.02 -8.69
N THR A 15 -8.32 4.13 -8.07
CA THR A 15 -8.69 3.33 -6.90
C THR A 15 -8.75 1.84 -7.23
N ALA A 16 -9.27 1.45 -8.40
CA ALA A 16 -9.31 0.07 -8.84
C ALA A 16 -7.88 -0.53 -8.95
N PHE A 17 -6.94 0.21 -9.54
CA PHE A 17 -5.54 -0.23 -9.60
C PHE A 17 -4.90 -0.34 -8.21
N LEU A 18 -5.15 0.62 -7.31
CA LEU A 18 -4.64 0.56 -5.94
C LEU A 18 -5.17 -0.63 -5.16
N LEU A 19 -6.47 -0.91 -5.26
CA LEU A 19 -7.09 -2.07 -4.61
C LEU A 19 -6.54 -3.39 -5.16
N ALA A 20 -6.42 -3.50 -6.49
CA ALA A 20 -5.84 -4.68 -7.13
C ALA A 20 -4.38 -4.89 -6.70
N ALA A 21 -3.57 -3.82 -6.70
CA ALA A 21 -2.18 -3.88 -6.26
C ALA A 21 -2.07 -4.28 -4.78
N THR A 22 -2.90 -3.70 -3.90
CA THR A 22 -2.90 -4.02 -2.46
C THR A 22 -3.30 -5.48 -2.21
N GLY A 23 -4.33 -5.97 -2.89
CA GLY A 23 -4.77 -7.36 -2.78
C GLY A 23 -3.70 -8.34 -3.27
N LEU A 24 -3.08 -8.06 -4.41
CA LEU A 24 -2.00 -8.89 -4.95
C LEU A 24 -0.78 -8.90 -4.02
N HIS A 25 -0.37 -7.72 -3.53
CA HIS A 25 0.79 -7.58 -2.65
C HIS A 25 0.58 -8.29 -1.31
N GLY A 26 -0.62 -8.21 -0.73
CA GLY A 26 -0.98 -8.89 0.51
C GLY A 26 -0.94 -10.42 0.43
N LEU A 27 -1.08 -11.01 -0.76
CA LEU A 27 -0.91 -12.44 -0.98
C LEU A 27 0.52 -12.81 -1.34
N LEU A 28 1.17 -11.98 -2.17
CA LEU A 28 2.50 -12.24 -2.70
C LEU A 28 3.57 -12.21 -1.61
N LEU A 29 3.52 -11.25 -0.67
CA LEU A 29 4.54 -11.10 0.38
C LEU A 29 4.62 -12.34 1.28
N PRO A 30 3.51 -12.84 1.87
CA PRO A 30 3.57 -14.02 2.73
C PRO A 30 3.94 -15.29 1.98
N LEU A 31 3.49 -15.44 0.72
CA LEU A 31 3.88 -16.58 -0.12
C LEU A 31 5.38 -16.56 -0.42
N ARG A 32 5.94 -15.40 -0.80
CA ARG A 32 7.36 -15.24 -1.05
C ARG A 32 8.19 -15.41 0.21
N GLY A 33 7.77 -14.83 1.33
CA GLY A 33 8.45 -15.00 2.62
C GLY A 33 8.50 -16.46 3.06
N GLN A 34 7.44 -17.24 2.85
CA GLN A 34 7.47 -18.68 3.11
C GLN A 34 8.47 -19.43 2.21
N LEU A 35 8.56 -19.07 0.93
CA LEU A 35 9.51 -19.69 -0.01
C LEU A 35 10.97 -19.34 0.32
N GLU A 36 11.22 -18.14 0.83
CA GLU A 36 12.55 -17.68 1.30
C GLU A 36 12.90 -18.24 2.69
N GLY A 37 11.98 -18.99 3.34
CA GLY A 37 12.22 -19.65 4.62
C GLY A 37 12.02 -18.76 5.85
N PHE A 38 11.26 -17.66 5.74
CA PHE A 38 10.94 -16.80 6.87
C PHE A 38 10.14 -17.56 7.93
N SER A 39 10.41 -17.24 9.19
CA SER A 39 9.71 -17.87 10.32
C SER A 39 8.21 -17.56 10.31
N THR A 40 7.40 -18.44 10.87
CA THR A 40 5.96 -18.19 11.04
C THR A 40 5.70 -16.96 11.94
N ALA A 41 6.57 -16.72 12.92
CA ALA A 41 6.51 -15.54 13.77
C ALA A 41 6.79 -14.25 12.97
N SER A 42 7.79 -14.21 12.09
CA SER A 42 8.08 -13.03 11.27
C SER A 42 6.96 -12.74 10.26
N LEU A 43 6.37 -13.76 9.65
CA LEU A 43 5.19 -13.60 8.80
C LEU A 43 3.98 -13.03 9.57
N GLY A 44 3.77 -13.49 10.81
CA GLY A 44 2.74 -12.93 11.70
C GLY A 44 3.02 -11.47 12.09
N LEU A 45 4.29 -11.14 12.35
CA LEU A 45 4.74 -9.77 12.62
C LEU A 45 4.55 -8.86 11.40
N MET A 46 4.78 -9.35 10.17
CA MET A 46 4.48 -8.58 8.94
C MET A 46 2.99 -8.20 8.86
N GLY A 47 2.09 -9.15 9.14
CA GLY A 47 0.65 -8.85 9.19
C GLY A 47 0.29 -7.84 10.28
N THR A 48 0.96 -7.92 11.43
CA THR A 48 0.78 -6.98 12.55
C THR A 48 1.29 -5.58 12.19
N ALA A 49 2.46 -5.49 11.55
CA ALA A 49 3.03 -4.24 11.06
C ALA A 49 2.13 -3.61 9.99
N TRP A 50 1.56 -4.40 9.08
CA TRP A 50 0.59 -3.92 8.10
C TRP A 50 -0.64 -3.30 8.79
N ALA A 51 -1.21 -3.98 9.79
CA ALA A 51 -2.35 -3.46 10.54
C ALA A 51 -1.98 -2.19 11.34
N GLY A 52 -0.81 -2.18 11.98
CA GLY A 52 -0.29 -1.01 12.70
C GLY A 52 -0.05 0.19 11.79
N GLY A 53 0.52 -0.05 10.61
CA GLY A 53 0.73 0.94 9.55
C GLY A 53 -0.60 1.48 9.01
N PHE A 54 -1.60 0.63 8.82
CA PHE A 54 -2.95 1.05 8.42
C PHE A 54 -3.57 2.00 9.45
N VAL A 55 -3.55 1.63 10.73
CA VAL A 55 -4.08 2.46 11.83
C VAL A 55 -3.34 3.80 11.89
N THR A 56 -2.01 3.76 11.80
CA THR A 56 -1.16 4.95 11.77
C THR A 56 -1.54 5.85 10.57
N GLY A 57 -1.70 5.25 9.39
CA GLY A 57 -2.19 5.89 8.18
C GLY A 57 -3.54 6.60 8.36
N CYS A 58 -4.49 5.99 9.07
CA CYS A 58 -5.79 6.62 9.36
C CYS A 58 -5.65 7.94 10.16
N PHE A 59 -4.65 8.06 11.02
CA PHE A 59 -4.42 9.31 11.77
C PHE A 59 -3.69 10.38 10.95
N PHE A 60 -2.75 9.99 10.08
CA PHE A 60 -1.95 10.92 9.30
C PHE A 60 -2.60 11.34 7.98
N ALA A 61 -3.33 10.43 7.32
CA ALA A 61 -3.93 10.68 6.01
C ALA A 61 -4.89 11.88 5.99
N PRO A 62 -5.83 12.05 6.94
CA PRO A 62 -6.72 13.21 6.94
C PRO A 62 -5.97 14.54 7.08
N ARG A 63 -4.88 14.55 7.85
CA ARG A 63 -4.03 15.75 8.02
C ARG A 63 -3.32 16.10 6.72
N LEU A 64 -2.76 15.11 6.01
CA LEU A 64 -2.11 15.33 4.73
C LEU A 64 -3.10 15.79 3.66
N VAL A 65 -4.27 15.15 3.59
CA VAL A 65 -5.36 15.50 2.67
C VAL A 65 -5.83 16.94 2.90
N ARG A 66 -6.01 17.37 4.15
CA ARG A 66 -6.39 18.75 4.48
C ARG A 66 -5.34 19.79 4.05
N ARG A 67 -4.05 19.45 4.09
CA ARG A 67 -2.96 20.39 3.76
C ARG A 67 -2.64 20.43 2.27
N ALA A 68 -2.62 19.28 1.60
CA ALA A 68 -2.17 19.15 0.21
C ALA A 68 -3.32 19.09 -0.81
N GLY A 69 -4.53 18.75 -0.37
CA GLY A 69 -5.70 18.48 -1.21
C GLY A 69 -5.83 17.00 -1.60
N HIS A 70 -7.07 16.58 -1.92
CA HIS A 70 -7.42 15.17 -2.16
C HIS A 70 -6.59 14.50 -3.27
N VAL A 71 -6.46 15.12 -4.44
CA VAL A 71 -5.77 14.52 -5.60
C VAL A 71 -4.27 14.37 -5.35
N ARG A 72 -3.63 15.39 -4.76
CA ARG A 72 -2.19 15.35 -4.46
C ARG A 72 -1.87 14.34 -3.36
N ALA A 73 -2.70 14.27 -2.32
CA ALA A 73 -2.53 13.29 -1.26
C ALA A 73 -2.70 11.86 -1.78
N PHE A 74 -3.72 11.61 -2.63
CA PHE A 74 -3.90 10.32 -3.28
C PHE A 74 -2.69 9.90 -4.11
N GLY A 75 -2.17 10.81 -4.94
CA GLY A 75 -0.96 10.56 -5.73
C GLY A 75 0.27 10.26 -4.86
N ALA A 76 0.45 10.97 -3.75
CA ALA A 76 1.55 10.72 -2.82
C ALA A 76 1.46 9.33 -2.17
N PHE A 77 0.28 8.92 -1.69
CA PHE A 77 0.09 7.57 -1.12
C PHE A 77 0.24 6.46 -2.15
N ALA A 78 -0.24 6.68 -3.37
CA ALA A 78 -0.05 5.73 -4.46
C ALA A 78 1.43 5.57 -4.81
N ALA A 79 2.17 6.67 -4.89
CA ALA A 79 3.61 6.65 -5.16
C ALA A 79 4.40 5.98 -4.02
N SER A 80 4.08 6.26 -2.75
CA SER A 80 4.73 5.59 -1.63
C SER A 80 4.46 4.08 -1.63
N GLY A 81 3.23 3.66 -1.92
CA GLY A 81 2.90 2.23 -2.05
C GLY A 81 3.69 1.54 -3.17
N ALA A 82 3.86 2.22 -4.33
CA ALA A 82 4.68 1.71 -5.42
C ALA A 82 6.17 1.60 -5.03
N ILE A 83 6.71 2.58 -4.31
CA ILE A 83 8.09 2.54 -3.80
C ILE A 83 8.27 1.35 -2.84
N VAL A 84 7.35 1.16 -1.89
CA VAL A 84 7.40 0.02 -0.94
C VAL A 84 7.37 -1.31 -1.70
N ALA A 85 6.47 -1.46 -2.68
CA ALA A 85 6.39 -2.67 -3.48
C ALA A 85 7.70 -2.98 -4.24
N LEU A 86 8.39 -1.95 -4.74
CA LEU A 86 9.71 -2.11 -5.37
C LEU A 86 10.79 -2.46 -4.35
N LEU A 87 10.80 -1.81 -3.18
CA LEU A 87 11.77 -2.08 -2.12
C LEU A 87 11.69 -3.53 -1.62
N THR A 88 10.49 -4.07 -1.44
CA THR A 88 10.30 -5.49 -1.08
C THR A 88 10.82 -6.46 -2.14
N GLY A 89 10.89 -6.05 -3.40
CA GLY A 89 11.49 -6.84 -4.47
C GLY A 89 13.02 -6.71 -4.55
N LEU A 90 13.58 -5.60 -4.06
CA LEU A 90 15.01 -5.30 -4.12
C LEU A 90 15.76 -5.83 -2.89
N ILE A 91 15.13 -5.77 -1.71
CA ILE A 91 15.73 -6.16 -0.43
C ILE A 91 14.91 -7.32 0.13
N ILE A 92 15.51 -8.51 0.15
CA ILE A 92 14.86 -9.74 0.65
C ILE A 92 15.40 -9.98 2.07
N ASP A 93 14.74 -9.39 3.05
CA ASP A 93 15.08 -9.49 4.47
C ASP A 93 13.82 -9.37 5.32
N GLU A 94 13.68 -10.25 6.32
CA GLU A 94 12.46 -10.31 7.12
C GLU A 94 12.24 -9.05 7.98
N TYR A 95 13.30 -8.43 8.49
CA TYR A 95 13.20 -7.23 9.32
C TYR A 95 12.81 -6.02 8.47
N VAL A 96 13.35 -5.92 7.25
CA VAL A 96 13.02 -4.84 6.31
C VAL A 96 11.57 -4.92 5.85
N TRP A 97 11.01 -6.13 5.70
CA TRP A 97 9.61 -6.31 5.30
C TRP A 97 8.63 -6.12 6.46
N ILE A 98 9.09 -6.29 7.72
CA ILE A 98 8.29 -6.00 8.91
C ILE A 98 8.22 -4.49 9.20
N LEU A 99 9.27 -3.73 8.85
CA LEU A 99 9.34 -2.27 9.09
C LEU A 99 8.48 -1.46 8.10
#